data_AF-A0A946IGH1-F1
#
_entry.id   AF-A0A946IGH1-F1
#
_cell.length_a   1.000
_cell.length_b   1.000
_cell.length_c   1.000
_cell.angle_alpha   90.00
_cell.angle_beta   90.00
_cell.angle_gamma   90.00
#
_symmetry.space_group_name_H-M   'P 1'
#
loop_
_entity.id
_entity.type
_entity.pdbx_description
1 polymer ?
#
loop_
_entity_poly.entity_id
_entity_poly.type
_entity_poly.pdbx_seq_one_letter_code
_entity_poly.pdbx_strand_id
1 'polypeptide(L)'
;MKKLNSLAIGLALVTFATGWYLGGSNDALTITSSAGGKSYAGGYVNEQATEAASSRAIKLRTTEGKTHVVNPGDLIQAAVELAQPGDTIQVMPGTYSETVYIDKDDIHLLGVIVEGERATLDGLKTLNDAILYSGNNIIIENFKIIDYKGNGIMSQAGNNFEIRNNLIIDTGIYGIFPQLGKNGLIEHNVVSGIADAAIYVGMSDNIHVAYNEVFDSVAGIEIENSRHAIVEHNHTHHNTGGILAFITPGLPVKDTYDVIIRNNFIMDNNTPNFGAPGSTVAGIPAGTGILIMAADDVVVEGNIISNHKTAGILITDHGNADNLTLDPESDPNADGAMILDNVMLNNGYDTIDAVRAFALTELHTGDIDIFQIGPTEGSCINNRHRYKTVGISDFTDCDFTNTDDIDNYLLAGGAQPRVILPSERGEIAYLGVCTGCHAYAGRLIGPSVQEIQALYANRPEALVNYINAPVPMRENYPEMPAQNYLDAETQLAVANYILQVGN
;
A
#
# COMPACT_ATOMS: atom_id res chain seq x y z
N MET A 1 8.69 -55.77 44.81
CA MET A 1 8.43 -55.26 43.46
C MET A 1 6.95 -55.41 43.04
N LYS A 2 5.97 -54.88 43.80
CA LYS A 2 4.53 -54.99 43.44
C LYS A 2 3.68 -53.72 43.68
N LYS A 3 4.29 -52.58 44.07
CA LYS A 3 3.57 -51.33 44.34
C LYS A 3 3.77 -50.22 43.30
N LEU A 4 4.61 -50.42 42.29
CA LEU A 4 4.89 -49.41 41.25
C LEU A 4 3.94 -49.46 40.04
N ASN A 5 3.17 -50.55 39.87
CA ASN A 5 2.29 -50.72 38.70
C ASN A 5 0.90 -50.08 38.86
N SER A 6 0.36 -49.99 40.08
CA SER A 6 -1.01 -49.49 40.30
C SER A 6 -1.13 -47.99 40.06
N LEU A 7 -0.08 -47.21 40.35
CA LEU A 7 -0.08 -45.76 40.14
C LEU A 7 0.09 -45.40 38.65
N ALA A 8 0.98 -46.11 37.94
CA ALA A 8 1.19 -45.91 36.51
C ALA A 8 -0.05 -46.33 35.68
N ILE A 9 -0.70 -47.44 36.06
CA ILE A 9 -1.97 -47.88 35.44
C ILE A 9 -3.10 -46.88 35.75
N GLY A 10 -3.16 -46.37 36.99
CA GLY A 10 -4.13 -45.34 37.36
C GLY A 10 -3.93 -44.05 36.56
N LEU A 11 -2.69 -43.58 36.42
CA LEU A 11 -2.36 -42.40 35.63
C LEU A 11 -2.70 -42.60 34.15
N ALA A 12 -2.34 -43.76 33.58
CA ALA A 12 -2.64 -44.11 32.19
C ALA A 12 -4.16 -44.15 31.92
N LEU A 13 -4.93 -44.73 32.84
CA LEU A 13 -6.40 -44.77 32.76
C LEU A 13 -7.02 -43.38 32.90
N VAL A 14 -6.47 -42.53 33.78
CA VAL A 14 -6.91 -41.13 33.90
C VAL A 14 -6.60 -40.38 32.61
N THR A 15 -5.38 -40.43 32.07
CA THR A 15 -5.05 -39.79 30.79
C THR A 15 -5.89 -40.32 29.63
N PHE A 16 -6.17 -41.63 29.59
CA PHE A 16 -7.02 -42.23 28.56
C PHE A 16 -8.49 -41.80 28.71
N ALA A 17 -9.03 -41.80 29.93
CA ALA A 17 -10.40 -41.35 30.18
C ALA A 17 -10.56 -39.85 29.94
N THR A 18 -9.55 -39.04 30.29
CA THR A 18 -9.52 -37.61 30.02
C THR A 18 -9.41 -37.36 28.51
N GLY A 19 -8.53 -38.08 27.82
CA GLY A 19 -8.41 -38.00 26.35
C GLY A 19 -9.66 -38.49 25.61
N TRP A 20 -10.36 -39.50 26.14
CA TRP A 20 -11.63 -39.97 25.57
C TRP A 20 -12.78 -39.00 25.87
N TYR A 21 -12.82 -38.41 27.05
CA TYR A 21 -13.82 -37.40 27.41
C TYR A 21 -13.63 -36.12 26.58
N LEU A 22 -12.40 -35.65 26.43
CA LEU A 22 -12.05 -34.49 25.62
C LEU A 22 -12.17 -34.77 24.11
N GLY A 23 -11.87 -35.99 23.65
CA GLY A 23 -12.06 -36.41 22.26
C GLY A 23 -13.48 -36.88 21.93
N GLY A 24 -14.37 -36.91 22.92
CA GLY A 24 -15.77 -37.33 22.81
C GLY A 24 -16.75 -36.19 22.58
N SER A 25 -16.29 -34.93 22.59
CA SER A 25 -17.06 -33.78 22.13
C SER A 25 -17.20 -33.86 20.61
N ASN A 26 -18.24 -34.56 20.16
CA ASN A 26 -18.72 -34.59 18.78
C ASN A 26 -19.44 -33.29 18.40
N ASP A 27 -18.91 -32.13 18.78
CA ASP A 27 -19.37 -30.89 18.14
C ASP A 27 -18.92 -31.00 16.69
N ALA A 28 -19.88 -31.13 15.78
CA ALA A 28 -19.59 -31.25 14.36
C ALA A 28 -18.79 -30.02 13.94
N LEU A 29 -17.68 -30.23 13.23
CA LEU A 29 -16.94 -29.16 12.58
C LEU A 29 -17.92 -28.34 11.72
N THR A 30 -18.21 -27.12 12.16
CA THR A 30 -19.00 -26.18 11.38
C THR A 30 -18.10 -25.60 10.30
N ILE A 31 -18.38 -25.96 9.05
CA ILE A 31 -17.76 -25.34 7.89
C ILE A 31 -18.67 -24.19 7.47
N THR A 32 -18.17 -22.97 7.61
CA THR A 32 -18.87 -21.76 7.20
C THR A 32 -18.69 -21.56 5.69
N SER A 33 -19.80 -21.54 4.96
CA SER A 33 -19.82 -21.21 3.53
C SER A 33 -19.61 -19.70 3.34
N SER A 34 -18.73 -19.32 2.42
CA SER A 34 -18.59 -17.94 1.94
C SER A 34 -19.82 -17.46 1.17
N ALA A 35 -20.52 -18.38 0.49
CA ALA A 35 -21.73 -18.05 -0.28
C ALA A 35 -22.99 -17.97 0.60
N GLY A 36 -23.74 -16.88 0.45
CA GLY A 36 -25.09 -16.71 0.99
C GLY A 36 -25.20 -16.45 2.50
N GLY A 37 -24.06 -16.25 3.18
CA GLY A 37 -24.04 -15.74 4.55
C GLY A 37 -24.18 -14.21 4.61
N LYS A 38 -24.06 -13.64 5.81
CA LYS A 38 -24.07 -12.18 5.98
C LYS A 38 -22.80 -11.60 5.38
N SER A 39 -22.91 -10.46 4.71
CA SER A 39 -21.75 -9.66 4.31
C SER A 39 -21.25 -8.84 5.49
N TYR A 40 -19.94 -8.58 5.50
CA TYR A 40 -19.35 -7.48 6.23
C TYR A 40 -20.10 -6.21 5.86
N ALA A 41 -20.66 -5.54 6.87
CA ALA A 41 -21.43 -4.32 6.67
C ALA A 41 -20.55 -3.07 6.65
N GLY A 42 -19.32 -3.17 7.19
CA GLY A 42 -18.45 -2.03 7.44
C GLY A 42 -19.06 -0.98 8.35
N GLY A 43 -18.28 0.07 8.61
CA GLY A 43 -18.76 1.33 9.19
C GLY A 43 -19.00 2.42 8.14
N TYR A 44 -18.49 2.22 6.91
CA TYR A 44 -18.49 3.23 5.87
C TYR A 44 -19.86 3.40 5.21
N VAL A 45 -20.39 4.61 5.29
CA VAL A 45 -21.60 5.01 4.55
C VAL A 45 -21.22 6.14 3.61
N ASN A 46 -21.30 5.88 2.30
CA ASN A 46 -21.15 6.94 1.31
C ASN A 46 -22.38 7.87 1.38
N GLU A 47 -22.24 9.05 1.99
CA GLU A 47 -23.33 10.05 2.08
C GLU A 47 -23.84 10.52 0.69
N GLN A 48 -23.10 10.24 -0.39
CA GLN A 48 -23.45 10.55 -1.77
C GLN A 48 -24.07 9.36 -2.53
N ALA A 49 -24.40 8.26 -1.84
CA ALA A 49 -24.95 7.00 -2.40
C ALA A 49 -26.38 7.11 -2.99
N THR A 50 -26.82 8.28 -3.44
CA THR A 50 -28.04 8.41 -4.25
C THR A 50 -27.86 7.90 -5.68
N GLU A 51 -26.62 7.59 -6.07
CA GLU A 51 -26.23 7.06 -7.38
C GLU A 51 -25.68 5.62 -7.23
N ALA A 52 -25.88 4.78 -8.25
CA ALA A 52 -25.41 3.39 -8.26
C ALA A 52 -23.87 3.31 -8.13
N ALA A 53 -23.35 2.20 -7.60
CA ALA A 53 -21.91 1.95 -7.48
C ALA A 53 -21.19 2.25 -8.81
N SER A 54 -20.12 3.05 -8.75
CA SER A 54 -19.36 3.44 -9.94
C SER A 54 -18.20 2.49 -10.17
N SER A 55 -17.99 2.11 -11.43
CA SER A 55 -16.79 1.39 -11.87
C SER A 55 -15.62 2.33 -12.24
N ARG A 56 -15.81 3.64 -12.07
CA ARG A 56 -14.85 4.68 -12.44
C ARG A 56 -14.67 5.66 -11.31
N ALA A 57 -13.44 6.12 -11.12
CA ALA A 57 -13.15 7.20 -10.20
C ALA A 57 -13.51 8.55 -10.80
N ILE A 58 -13.43 8.68 -12.14
CA ILE A 58 -13.63 9.96 -12.82
C ILE A 58 -14.96 9.98 -13.55
N LYS A 59 -15.68 11.10 -13.38
CA LYS A 59 -16.90 11.39 -14.13
C LYS A 59 -16.57 11.52 -15.62
N LEU A 60 -17.36 10.84 -16.44
CA LEU A 60 -17.28 10.99 -17.90
C LEU A 60 -17.50 12.45 -18.29
N ARG A 61 -16.60 12.98 -19.11
CA ARG A 61 -16.76 14.30 -19.73
C ARG A 61 -18.04 14.33 -20.56
N THR A 62 -18.85 15.36 -20.36
CA THR A 62 -20.04 15.62 -21.19
C THR A 62 -19.72 16.46 -22.42
N THR A 63 -18.56 17.13 -22.42
CA THR A 63 -18.02 17.92 -23.54
C THR A 63 -16.57 17.52 -23.74
N GLU A 64 -16.18 17.22 -24.97
CA GLU A 64 -14.77 16.94 -25.30
C GLU A 64 -13.98 18.25 -25.38
N GLY A 65 -12.85 18.32 -24.67
CA GLY A 65 -11.85 19.37 -24.86
C GLY A 65 -10.96 19.10 -26.06
N LYS A 66 -9.92 19.91 -26.21
CA LYS A 66 -8.99 19.79 -27.32
C LYS A 66 -8.08 18.58 -27.11
N THR A 67 -7.85 17.81 -28.18
CA THR A 67 -6.78 16.82 -28.21
C THR A 67 -5.48 17.44 -28.72
N HIS A 68 -4.42 17.32 -27.95
CA HIS A 68 -3.05 17.68 -28.33
C HIS A 68 -2.29 16.41 -28.66
N VAL A 69 -1.93 16.22 -29.93
CA VAL A 69 -1.20 15.04 -30.39
C VAL A 69 0.31 15.29 -30.26
N VAL A 70 1.01 14.40 -29.57
CA VAL A 70 2.46 14.42 -29.37
C VAL A 70 3.08 13.31 -30.19
N ASN A 71 3.92 13.65 -31.16
CA ASN A 71 4.63 12.69 -32.00
C ASN A 71 6.07 12.47 -31.51
N PRO A 72 6.75 11.41 -31.97
CA PRO A 72 8.17 11.23 -31.65
C PRO A 72 8.99 12.47 -32.03
N GLY A 73 9.77 12.99 -31.08
CA GLY A 73 10.56 14.21 -31.22
C GLY A 73 9.90 15.48 -30.66
N ASP A 74 8.59 15.43 -30.37
CA ASP A 74 7.90 16.45 -29.58
C ASP A 74 8.12 16.19 -28.08
N LEU A 75 7.87 17.20 -27.24
CA LEU A 75 7.86 17.07 -25.78
C LEU A 75 6.41 16.92 -25.28
N ILE A 76 6.18 15.93 -24.43
CA ILE A 76 4.90 15.72 -23.73
C ILE A 76 4.63 16.92 -22.83
N GLN A 77 5.65 17.39 -22.10
CA GLN A 77 5.52 18.54 -21.19
C GLN A 77 5.05 19.81 -21.93
N ALA A 78 5.54 20.05 -23.15
CA ALA A 78 5.11 21.20 -23.95
C ALA A 78 3.61 21.14 -24.31
N ALA A 79 3.07 19.94 -24.55
CA ALA A 79 1.64 19.77 -24.77
C ALA A 79 0.83 20.00 -23.49
N VAL A 80 1.33 19.51 -22.33
CA VAL A 80 0.71 19.75 -21.02
C VAL A 80 0.67 21.24 -20.68
N GLU A 81 1.73 21.99 -20.96
CA GLU A 81 1.79 23.44 -20.76
C GLU A 81 0.73 24.20 -21.57
N LEU A 82 0.47 23.77 -22.81
CA LEU A 82 -0.55 24.35 -23.69
C LEU A 82 -1.98 23.93 -23.34
N ALA A 83 -2.14 22.81 -22.64
CA ALA A 83 -3.44 22.23 -22.33
C ALA A 83 -4.24 23.10 -21.36
N GLN A 84 -5.56 23.01 -21.47
CA GLN A 84 -6.53 23.57 -20.54
C GLN A 84 -7.31 22.44 -19.88
N PRO A 85 -7.95 22.67 -18.71
CA PRO A 85 -8.85 21.69 -18.13
C PRO A 85 -9.91 21.20 -19.13
N GLY A 86 -10.09 19.88 -19.18
CA GLY A 86 -10.93 19.18 -20.15
C GLY A 86 -10.19 18.70 -21.40
N ASP A 87 -8.92 19.05 -21.58
CA ASP A 87 -8.12 18.61 -22.73
C ASP A 87 -7.59 17.18 -22.57
N THR A 88 -7.16 16.61 -23.70
CA THR A 88 -6.50 15.31 -23.77
C THR A 88 -5.13 15.47 -24.41
N ILE A 89 -4.11 14.88 -23.81
CA ILE A 89 -2.77 14.74 -24.39
C ILE A 89 -2.67 13.33 -24.94
N GLN A 90 -2.63 13.22 -26.26
CA GLN A 90 -2.53 11.94 -26.96
C GLN A 90 -1.09 11.72 -27.41
N VAL A 91 -0.40 10.75 -26.81
CA VAL A 91 1.02 10.50 -27.06
C VAL A 91 1.19 9.29 -27.97
N MET A 92 1.78 9.51 -29.14
CA MET A 92 1.99 8.45 -30.13
C MET A 92 3.14 7.52 -29.70
N PRO A 93 3.21 6.28 -30.23
CA PRO A 93 4.33 5.39 -29.97
C PRO A 93 5.68 6.03 -30.33
N GLY A 94 6.64 5.95 -29.42
CA GLY A 94 7.93 6.62 -29.49
C GLY A 94 8.64 6.59 -28.15
N THR A 95 9.89 7.05 -28.11
CA THR A 95 10.66 7.19 -26.86
C THR A 95 10.78 8.66 -26.49
N TYR A 96 10.44 8.98 -25.25
CA TYR A 96 10.42 10.30 -24.66
C TYR A 96 11.29 10.27 -23.40
N SER A 97 12.22 11.21 -23.25
CA SER A 97 13.08 11.29 -22.07
C SER A 97 12.90 12.66 -21.43
N GLU A 98 11.89 12.74 -20.57
CA GLU A 98 11.49 13.94 -19.85
C GLU A 98 10.76 13.58 -18.56
N THR A 99 10.53 14.57 -17.70
CA THR A 99 9.58 14.48 -16.61
C THR A 99 8.35 15.31 -16.97
N VAL A 100 7.16 14.74 -16.79
CA VAL A 100 5.87 15.37 -17.11
C VAL A 100 5.19 15.83 -15.83
N TYR A 101 4.87 17.11 -15.73
CA TYR A 101 4.21 17.74 -14.59
C TYR A 101 2.82 18.25 -14.99
N ILE A 102 1.78 17.72 -14.34
CA ILE A 102 0.37 18.07 -14.58
C ILE A 102 -0.21 18.77 -13.34
N ASP A 103 -0.29 20.10 -13.39
CA ASP A 103 -0.81 20.95 -12.32
C ASP A 103 -2.25 21.44 -12.56
N LYS A 104 -2.86 21.02 -13.67
CA LYS A 104 -4.21 21.41 -14.09
C LYS A 104 -5.19 20.28 -13.85
N ASP A 105 -6.40 20.64 -13.44
CA ASP A 105 -7.52 19.72 -13.33
C ASP A 105 -7.96 19.19 -14.71
N ASP A 106 -8.57 18.01 -14.71
CA ASP A 106 -9.24 17.39 -15.84
C ASP A 106 -8.32 17.29 -17.07
N ILE A 107 -7.13 16.74 -16.88
CA ILE A 107 -6.21 16.38 -17.96
C ILE A 107 -6.20 14.87 -18.11
N HIS A 108 -6.45 14.39 -19.34
CA HIS A 108 -6.27 12.99 -19.69
C HIS A 108 -4.98 12.84 -20.48
N LEU A 109 -4.00 12.14 -19.92
CA LEU A 109 -2.74 11.80 -20.57
C LEU A 109 -2.83 10.35 -21.07
N LEU A 110 -2.91 10.17 -22.39
CA LEU A 110 -3.24 8.89 -23.02
C LEU A 110 -2.16 8.48 -24.04
N GLY A 111 -1.50 7.36 -23.77
CA GLY A 111 -0.66 6.68 -24.74
C GLY A 111 -1.51 6.00 -25.84
N VAL A 112 -1.05 6.08 -27.08
CA VAL A 112 -1.62 5.33 -28.20
C VAL A 112 -0.84 4.01 -28.34
N ILE A 113 -1.57 2.92 -28.57
CA ILE A 113 -0.98 1.60 -28.85
C ILE A 113 -1.15 1.29 -30.34
N VAL A 114 -0.05 1.10 -31.06
CA VAL A 114 -0.04 0.71 -32.48
C VAL A 114 0.79 -0.57 -32.63
N GLU A 115 0.17 -1.65 -33.08
CA GLU A 115 0.85 -2.95 -33.27
C GLU A 115 1.57 -3.47 -32.01
N GLY A 116 1.07 -3.09 -30.82
CA GLY A 116 1.66 -3.44 -29.52
C GLY A 116 2.69 -2.44 -28.99
N GLU A 117 3.16 -1.52 -29.82
CA GLU A 117 4.07 -0.45 -29.42
C GLU A 117 3.34 0.67 -28.68
N ARG A 118 3.98 1.20 -27.63
CA ARG A 118 3.45 2.24 -26.72
C ARG A 118 4.34 3.48 -26.74
N ALA A 119 3.83 4.60 -26.25
CA ALA A 119 4.68 5.70 -25.82
C ALA A 119 5.54 5.24 -24.63
N THR A 120 6.86 5.33 -24.78
CA THR A 120 7.85 4.94 -23.77
C THR A 120 8.47 6.18 -23.15
N LEU A 121 8.20 6.43 -21.87
CA LEU A 121 8.95 7.36 -21.03
C LEU A 121 10.19 6.65 -20.50
N ASP A 122 11.37 7.13 -20.86
CA ASP A 122 12.67 6.55 -20.50
C ASP A 122 13.50 7.56 -19.70
N GLY A 123 13.69 7.25 -18.41
CA GLY A 123 14.45 8.08 -17.47
C GLY A 123 15.97 7.96 -17.61
N LEU A 124 16.47 6.99 -18.40
CA LEU A 124 17.89 6.71 -18.64
C LEU A 124 18.71 6.47 -17.36
N LYS A 125 18.05 6.12 -16.24
CA LYS A 125 18.57 6.11 -14.86
C LYS A 125 19.20 7.44 -14.44
N THR A 126 18.75 8.54 -15.04
CA THR A 126 19.23 9.90 -14.75
C THR A 126 18.12 10.82 -14.25
N LEU A 127 16.92 10.70 -14.82
CA LEU A 127 15.74 11.44 -14.39
C LEU A 127 15.13 10.81 -13.13
N ASN A 128 14.56 11.66 -12.26
CA ASN A 128 13.96 11.18 -11.02
C ASN A 128 12.58 10.58 -11.28
N ASP A 129 11.63 11.39 -11.76
CA ASP A 129 10.23 10.97 -11.85
C ASP A 129 9.73 11.04 -13.29
N ALA A 130 8.83 10.14 -13.70
CA ALA A 130 8.29 10.16 -15.07
C ALA A 130 7.08 11.09 -15.19
N ILE A 131 6.04 10.87 -14.38
CA ILE A 131 4.81 11.65 -14.38
C ILE A 131 4.45 12.06 -12.96
N LEU A 132 4.33 13.36 -12.72
CA LEU A 132 3.76 13.90 -11.48
C LEU A 132 2.49 14.68 -11.80
N TYR A 133 1.47 14.53 -10.97
CA TYR A 133 0.26 15.34 -11.06
C TYR A 133 -0.22 15.82 -9.70
N SER A 134 -0.74 17.04 -9.66
CA SER A 134 -1.41 17.62 -8.50
C SER A 134 -2.86 18.03 -8.79
N GLY A 135 -3.23 18.07 -10.08
CA GLY A 135 -4.60 18.33 -10.51
C GLY A 135 -5.57 17.20 -10.13
N ASN A 136 -6.86 17.54 -10.16
CA ASN A 136 -7.97 16.62 -9.94
C ASN A 136 -8.47 16.04 -11.27
N ASN A 137 -9.18 14.91 -11.24
CA ASN A 137 -9.77 14.26 -12.42
C ASN A 137 -8.72 13.88 -13.48
N ILE A 138 -7.66 13.19 -13.06
CA ILE A 138 -6.51 12.84 -13.91
C ILE A 138 -6.62 11.40 -14.41
N ILE A 139 -6.50 11.21 -15.72
CA ILE A 139 -6.34 9.87 -16.32
C ILE A 139 -4.93 9.74 -16.86
N ILE A 140 -4.22 8.68 -16.47
CA ILE A 140 -2.93 8.30 -17.04
C ILE A 140 -3.03 6.86 -17.54
N GLU A 141 -2.96 6.68 -18.85
CA GLU A 141 -3.26 5.39 -19.46
C GLU A 141 -2.33 5.05 -20.63
N ASN A 142 -2.01 3.76 -20.77
CA ASN A 142 -1.31 3.14 -21.91
C ASN A 142 0.20 3.44 -22.08
N PHE A 143 0.91 3.89 -21.05
CA PHE A 143 2.34 4.18 -21.15
C PHE A 143 3.22 2.95 -20.89
N LYS A 144 4.43 2.99 -21.43
CA LYS A 144 5.57 2.24 -20.89
C LYS A 144 6.49 3.25 -20.18
N ILE A 145 6.88 2.98 -18.95
CA ILE A 145 7.70 3.87 -18.12
C ILE A 145 8.87 3.03 -17.59
N ILE A 146 10.10 3.44 -17.91
CA ILE A 146 11.30 2.68 -17.58
C ILE A 146 12.44 3.56 -17.08
N ASP A 147 13.31 2.96 -16.28
CA ASP A 147 14.62 3.50 -15.97
C ASP A 147 14.61 4.89 -15.30
N TYR A 148 13.63 5.16 -14.44
CA TYR A 148 13.63 6.35 -13.58
C TYR A 148 14.29 6.06 -12.22
N LYS A 149 14.85 7.07 -11.54
CA LYS A 149 15.52 6.90 -10.22
C LYS A 149 14.59 7.09 -9.02
N GLY A 150 13.51 7.85 -9.20
CA GLY A 150 12.51 8.20 -8.21
C GLY A 150 11.25 7.40 -8.47
N ASN A 151 10.28 7.98 -9.17
CA ASN A 151 8.95 7.38 -9.32
C ASN A 151 8.49 7.18 -10.76
N GLY A 152 7.65 6.18 -11.00
CA GLY A 152 6.91 6.05 -12.26
C GLY A 152 5.81 7.12 -12.37
N ILE A 153 4.75 6.98 -11.58
CA ILE A 153 3.62 7.91 -11.56
C ILE A 153 3.34 8.35 -10.12
N MET A 154 3.39 9.65 -9.83
CA MET A 154 3.13 10.20 -8.49
C MET A 154 1.97 11.21 -8.47
N SER A 155 1.02 11.02 -7.57
CA SER A 155 -0.01 12.04 -7.24
C SER A 155 0.46 12.90 -6.07
N GLN A 156 0.12 14.18 -6.11
CA GLN A 156 0.40 15.15 -5.06
C GLN A 156 -0.91 15.82 -4.65
N ALA A 157 -1.68 15.13 -3.81
CA ALA A 157 -2.98 15.57 -3.27
C ALA A 157 -4.14 15.69 -4.28
N GLY A 158 -3.98 15.17 -5.50
CA GLY A 158 -5.02 15.19 -6.54
C GLY A 158 -6.15 14.21 -6.24
N ASN A 159 -7.40 14.68 -6.22
CA ASN A 159 -8.58 13.83 -6.09
C ASN A 159 -9.09 13.35 -7.46
N ASN A 160 -9.78 12.21 -7.48
CA ASN A 160 -10.31 11.59 -8.70
C ASN A 160 -9.21 11.27 -9.70
N PHE A 161 -8.69 10.05 -9.65
CA PHE A 161 -7.65 9.62 -10.58
C PHE A 161 -7.90 8.20 -11.10
N GLU A 162 -7.50 7.97 -12.34
CA GLU A 162 -7.46 6.64 -12.94
C GLU A 162 -6.09 6.39 -13.56
N ILE A 163 -5.38 5.39 -13.06
CA ILE A 163 -4.07 4.98 -13.57
C ILE A 163 -4.23 3.58 -14.15
N ARG A 164 -4.27 3.48 -15.49
CA ARG A 164 -4.75 2.29 -16.18
C ARG A 164 -3.79 1.76 -17.23
N ASN A 165 -3.64 0.44 -17.32
CA ASN A 165 -2.94 -0.22 -18.43
C ASN A 165 -1.53 0.34 -18.70
N ASN A 166 -0.74 0.63 -17.66
CA ASN A 166 0.64 1.07 -17.81
C ASN A 166 1.62 -0.09 -17.58
N LEU A 167 2.77 -0.04 -18.24
CA LEU A 167 3.92 -0.93 -18.01
C LEU A 167 5.01 -0.12 -17.31
N ILE A 168 5.24 -0.34 -16.02
CA ILE A 168 6.19 0.43 -15.21
C ILE A 168 7.28 -0.52 -14.73
N ILE A 169 8.50 -0.33 -15.21
CA ILE A 169 9.57 -1.32 -15.05
C ILE A 169 10.83 -0.61 -14.59
N ASP A 170 11.39 -1.07 -13.47
CA ASP A 170 12.65 -0.59 -12.92
C ASP A 170 12.65 0.94 -12.76
N THR A 171 11.59 1.45 -12.12
CA THR A 171 11.53 2.84 -11.62
C THR A 171 11.90 2.84 -10.14
N GLY A 172 12.83 3.72 -9.73
CA GLY A 172 13.59 3.56 -8.49
C GLY A 172 12.81 3.24 -7.21
N ILE A 173 12.29 4.25 -6.52
CA ILE A 173 11.66 4.09 -5.20
C ILE A 173 10.23 3.55 -5.34
N TYR A 174 9.35 4.25 -6.06
CA TYR A 174 7.94 3.84 -6.21
C TYR A 174 7.53 3.66 -7.68
N GLY A 175 6.65 2.71 -7.96
CA GLY A 175 6.08 2.50 -9.29
C GLY A 175 4.90 3.43 -9.55
N ILE A 176 3.79 3.15 -8.88
CA ILE A 176 2.59 4.00 -8.84
C ILE A 176 2.41 4.50 -7.41
N PHE A 177 2.32 5.81 -7.24
CA PHE A 177 2.34 6.46 -5.93
C PHE A 177 1.30 7.58 -5.83
N PRO A 178 0.00 7.28 -5.65
CA PRO A 178 -0.92 8.28 -5.14
C PRO A 178 -0.64 8.63 -3.68
N GLN A 179 -0.42 9.92 -3.41
CA GLN A 179 -0.32 10.48 -2.06
C GLN A 179 -1.44 11.49 -1.81
N LEU A 180 -2.07 11.40 -0.64
CA LEU A 180 -3.07 12.36 -0.15
C LEU A 180 -4.28 12.52 -1.11
N GLY A 181 -4.57 11.49 -1.90
CA GLY A 181 -5.64 11.47 -2.88
C GLY A 181 -6.94 10.94 -2.30
N LYS A 182 -8.07 11.36 -2.87
CA LYS A 182 -9.37 10.76 -2.59
C LYS A 182 -10.03 10.29 -3.87
N ASN A 183 -10.66 9.12 -3.82
CA ASN A 183 -11.41 8.49 -4.90
C ASN A 183 -10.52 8.17 -6.10
N GLY A 184 -9.88 7.00 -6.09
CA GLY A 184 -8.88 6.62 -7.10
C GLY A 184 -9.01 5.17 -7.55
N LEU A 185 -8.74 4.93 -8.83
CA LEU A 185 -8.73 3.60 -9.45
C LEU A 185 -7.35 3.32 -10.07
N ILE A 186 -6.73 2.22 -9.65
CA ILE A 186 -5.47 1.73 -10.20
C ILE A 186 -5.72 0.33 -10.75
N GLU A 187 -5.76 0.20 -12.07
CA GLU A 187 -6.10 -1.09 -12.68
C GLU A 187 -5.33 -1.47 -13.94
N HIS A 188 -5.19 -2.78 -14.14
CA HIS A 188 -4.57 -3.37 -15.33
C HIS A 188 -3.12 -2.93 -15.57
N ASN A 189 -2.42 -2.45 -14.54
CA ASN A 189 -1.01 -2.09 -14.66
C ASN A 189 -0.12 -3.32 -14.44
N VAL A 190 1.04 -3.31 -15.09
CA VAL A 190 2.13 -4.24 -14.82
C VAL A 190 3.28 -3.43 -14.24
N VAL A 191 3.65 -3.72 -12.99
CA VAL A 191 4.67 -2.95 -12.26
C VAL A 191 5.75 -3.87 -11.72
N SER A 192 7.03 -3.58 -11.98
CA SER A 192 8.11 -4.47 -11.54
C SER A 192 9.44 -3.78 -11.28
N GLY A 193 10.29 -4.42 -10.47
CA GLY A 193 11.66 -3.96 -10.22
C GLY A 193 11.74 -2.72 -9.31
N ILE A 194 10.82 -2.58 -8.35
CA ILE A 194 10.67 -1.37 -7.55
C ILE A 194 11.31 -1.54 -6.17
N ALA A 195 12.12 -0.56 -5.74
CA ALA A 195 12.94 -0.67 -4.54
C ALA A 195 12.20 -0.42 -3.22
N ASP A 196 11.01 0.17 -3.26
CA ASP A 196 10.13 0.30 -2.10
C ASP A 196 8.80 -0.41 -2.37
N ALA A 197 7.86 0.22 -3.05
CA ALA A 197 6.55 -0.38 -3.34
C ALA A 197 6.16 -0.22 -4.81
N ALA A 198 5.73 -1.32 -5.43
CA ALA A 198 5.31 -1.30 -6.83
C ALA A 198 4.05 -0.45 -7.01
N ILE A 199 3.05 -0.65 -6.16
CA ILE A 199 1.91 0.24 -6.01
C ILE A 199 1.84 0.68 -4.55
N TYR A 200 2.05 1.97 -4.30
CA TYR A 200 1.96 2.59 -2.98
C TYR A 200 0.75 3.52 -2.92
N VAL A 201 -0.18 3.24 -2.02
CA VAL A 201 -1.32 4.10 -1.71
C VAL A 201 -1.11 4.71 -0.35
N GLY A 202 -0.69 5.98 -0.31
CA GLY A 202 -0.34 6.66 0.93
C GLY A 202 -1.30 7.77 1.32
N MET A 203 -1.68 7.81 2.59
CA MET A 203 -2.53 8.87 3.15
C MET A 203 -3.79 9.17 2.33
N SER A 204 -4.35 8.15 1.69
CA SER A 204 -5.41 8.28 0.69
C SER A 204 -6.71 7.64 1.19
N ASP A 205 -7.81 8.01 0.53
CA ASP A 205 -9.15 7.60 0.94
C ASP A 205 -9.99 7.18 -0.28
N ASN A 206 -10.84 6.16 -0.15
CA ASN A 206 -11.69 5.64 -1.22
C ASN A 206 -10.90 5.15 -2.45
N ILE A 207 -9.98 4.20 -2.26
CA ILE A 207 -9.08 3.72 -3.31
C ILE A 207 -9.40 2.29 -3.74
N HIS A 208 -9.42 2.04 -5.03
CA HIS A 208 -9.62 0.72 -5.62
C HIS A 208 -8.39 0.30 -6.44
N VAL A 209 -7.72 -0.78 -6.03
CA VAL A 209 -6.56 -1.36 -6.70
C VAL A 209 -6.93 -2.73 -7.25
N ALA A 210 -7.12 -2.84 -8.56
CA ALA A 210 -7.69 -4.04 -9.17
C ALA A 210 -6.95 -4.54 -10.43
N TYR A 211 -6.90 -5.85 -10.63
CA TYR A 211 -6.39 -6.46 -11.87
C TYR A 211 -4.96 -6.08 -12.27
N ASN A 212 -4.12 -5.69 -11.32
CA ASN A 212 -2.71 -5.37 -11.56
C ASN A 212 -1.83 -6.63 -11.42
N GLU A 213 -0.70 -6.64 -12.12
CA GLU A 213 0.37 -7.60 -11.92
C GLU A 213 1.60 -6.88 -11.35
N VAL A 214 2.06 -7.30 -10.17
CA VAL A 214 3.21 -6.67 -9.48
C VAL A 214 4.24 -7.71 -9.06
N PHE A 215 5.50 -7.49 -9.44
CA PHE A 215 6.55 -8.47 -9.19
C PHE A 215 7.96 -7.90 -9.10
N ASP A 216 8.90 -8.72 -8.63
CA ASP A 216 10.32 -8.39 -8.48
C ASP A 216 10.56 -7.06 -7.72
N SER A 217 9.68 -6.73 -6.77
CA SER A 217 9.73 -5.50 -5.96
C SER A 217 9.92 -5.82 -4.48
N VAL A 218 10.19 -4.82 -3.64
CA VAL A 218 10.20 -5.04 -2.18
C VAL A 218 8.77 -5.30 -1.69
N ALA A 219 7.92 -4.28 -1.70
CA ALA A 219 6.48 -4.42 -1.52
C ALA A 219 5.77 -4.50 -2.88
N GLY A 220 4.85 -5.45 -3.04
CA GLY A 220 4.00 -5.52 -4.22
C GLY A 220 2.95 -4.41 -4.24
N ILE A 221 1.97 -4.50 -3.34
CA ILE A 221 0.93 -3.47 -3.14
C ILE A 221 0.95 -3.04 -1.69
N GLU A 222 0.95 -1.74 -1.45
CA GLU A 222 0.98 -1.13 -0.13
C GLU A 222 -0.18 -0.16 0.05
N ILE A 223 -0.94 -0.34 1.13
CA ILE A 223 -1.97 0.56 1.63
C ILE A 223 -1.46 1.14 2.95
N GLU A 224 -0.95 2.36 2.90
CA GLU A 224 -0.23 3.00 4.01
C GLU A 224 -0.99 4.26 4.49
N ASN A 225 -1.25 4.32 5.79
CA ASN A 225 -1.95 5.42 6.44
C ASN A 225 -3.26 5.82 5.71
N SER A 226 -3.97 4.85 5.15
CA SER A 226 -5.06 5.05 4.18
C SER A 226 -6.37 4.40 4.63
N ARG A 227 -7.50 4.87 4.09
CA ARG A 227 -8.83 4.48 4.55
C ARG A 227 -9.72 4.05 3.40
N HIS A 228 -10.64 3.12 3.67
CA HIS A 228 -11.65 2.67 2.71
C HIS A 228 -10.98 2.25 1.39
N ALA A 229 -10.15 1.20 1.45
CA ALA A 229 -9.41 0.69 0.31
C ALA A 229 -9.82 -0.74 -0.04
N ILE A 230 -9.93 -1.04 -1.34
CA ILE A 230 -10.12 -2.42 -1.84
C ILE A 230 -8.96 -2.79 -2.72
N VAL A 231 -8.37 -3.95 -2.43
CA VAL A 231 -7.29 -4.57 -3.20
C VAL A 231 -7.80 -5.91 -3.70
N GLU A 232 -8.17 -6.00 -4.97
CA GLU A 232 -8.80 -7.22 -5.51
C GLU A 232 -8.32 -7.67 -6.89
N HIS A 233 -8.38 -8.97 -7.14
CA HIS A 233 -8.06 -9.55 -8.45
C HIS A 233 -6.65 -9.25 -8.97
N ASN A 234 -5.73 -8.87 -8.09
CA ASN A 234 -4.34 -8.62 -8.44
C ASN A 234 -3.53 -9.93 -8.43
N HIS A 235 -2.46 -9.94 -9.22
CA HIS A 235 -1.43 -10.98 -9.22
C HIS A 235 -0.15 -10.39 -8.61
N THR A 236 0.11 -10.73 -7.35
CA THR A 236 1.31 -10.27 -6.62
C THR A 236 2.28 -11.44 -6.47
N HIS A 237 3.45 -11.36 -7.09
CA HIS A 237 4.38 -12.48 -7.06
C HIS A 237 5.85 -12.09 -7.08
N HIS A 238 6.71 -12.94 -6.52
CA HIS A 238 8.17 -12.72 -6.54
C HIS A 238 8.61 -11.36 -5.96
N ASN A 239 7.81 -10.78 -5.06
CA ASN A 239 8.20 -9.63 -4.26
C ASN A 239 8.88 -10.08 -2.95
N THR A 240 9.32 -9.15 -2.10
CA THR A 240 9.71 -9.48 -0.71
C THR A 240 8.46 -9.70 0.16
N GLY A 241 7.52 -8.75 0.07
CA GLY A 241 6.17 -8.80 0.62
C GLY A 241 5.12 -8.63 -0.48
N GLY A 242 4.04 -9.41 -0.44
CA GLY A 242 2.99 -9.38 -1.46
C GLY A 242 2.07 -8.16 -1.37
N ILE A 243 1.14 -8.17 -0.40
CA ILE A 243 0.20 -7.07 -0.15
C ILE A 243 0.34 -6.62 1.30
N LEU A 244 0.41 -5.30 1.53
CA LEU A 244 0.65 -4.72 2.83
C LEU A 244 -0.43 -3.71 3.17
N ALA A 245 -0.94 -3.75 4.39
CA ALA A 245 -1.81 -2.73 4.97
C ALA A 245 -1.23 -2.31 6.32
N PHE A 246 -0.77 -1.07 6.44
CA PHE A 246 -0.12 -0.66 7.69
C PHE A 246 -0.10 0.84 7.95
N ILE A 247 0.16 1.17 9.21
CA ILE A 247 0.44 2.53 9.67
C ILE A 247 1.96 2.72 9.73
N THR A 248 2.48 3.70 9.02
CA THR A 248 3.81 4.28 9.26
C THR A 248 3.70 5.35 10.35
N PRO A 249 4.37 5.17 11.50
CA PRO A 249 4.47 6.19 12.55
C PRO A 249 5.08 7.51 12.05
N GLY A 250 4.62 8.64 12.61
CA GLY A 250 5.19 9.95 12.32
C GLY A 250 4.73 10.57 11.00
N LEU A 251 3.79 9.93 10.29
CA LEU A 251 3.06 10.56 9.20
C LEU A 251 1.86 11.36 9.72
N PRO A 252 1.37 12.36 8.97
CA PRO A 252 0.26 13.20 9.45
C PRO A 252 -1.11 12.53 9.52
N VAL A 253 -1.38 11.55 8.64
CA VAL A 253 -2.55 10.67 8.80
C VAL A 253 -2.12 9.54 9.72
N LYS A 254 -2.80 9.34 10.85
CA LYS A 254 -2.34 8.47 11.95
C LYS A 254 -2.98 7.09 11.97
N ASP A 255 -3.85 6.78 11.02
CA ASP A 255 -4.67 5.58 10.98
C ASP A 255 -4.62 4.90 9.61
N THR A 256 -4.89 3.60 9.61
CA THR A 256 -5.20 2.81 8.41
C THR A 256 -6.33 1.89 8.80
N TYR A 257 -7.50 2.03 8.16
CA TYR A 257 -8.64 1.19 8.51
C TYR A 257 -9.60 0.97 7.35
N ASP A 258 -10.42 -0.08 7.49
CA ASP A 258 -11.41 -0.51 6.49
C ASP A 258 -10.72 -0.82 5.14
N VAL A 259 -9.83 -1.80 5.17
CA VAL A 259 -9.09 -2.30 4.02
C VAL A 259 -9.57 -3.72 3.70
N ILE A 260 -10.07 -3.93 2.49
CA ILE A 260 -10.51 -5.24 2.02
C ILE A 260 -9.49 -5.76 1.01
N ILE A 261 -8.82 -6.86 1.35
CA ILE A 261 -7.90 -7.59 0.48
C ILE A 261 -8.60 -8.87 0.05
N ARG A 262 -9.11 -8.91 -1.20
CA ARG A 262 -9.90 -10.07 -1.65
C ARG A 262 -9.59 -10.60 -3.03
N ASN A 263 -9.78 -11.90 -3.23
CA ASN A 263 -9.71 -12.54 -4.54
C ASN A 263 -8.41 -12.29 -5.33
N ASN A 264 -7.29 -12.11 -4.63
CA ASN A 264 -5.97 -11.94 -5.23
C ASN A 264 -5.24 -13.28 -5.36
N PHE A 265 -4.32 -13.35 -6.32
CA PHE A 265 -3.28 -14.38 -6.37
C PHE A 265 -1.99 -13.82 -5.75
N ILE A 266 -1.58 -14.36 -4.61
CA ILE A 266 -0.45 -13.87 -3.82
C ILE A 266 0.55 -15.02 -3.70
N MET A 267 1.58 -15.04 -4.54
CA MET A 267 2.36 -16.25 -4.81
C MET A 267 3.86 -16.00 -4.80
N ASP A 268 4.64 -16.87 -4.16
CA ASP A 268 6.09 -16.89 -4.29
C ASP A 268 6.78 -15.56 -3.92
N ASN A 269 6.22 -14.76 -3.00
CA ASN A 269 6.80 -13.48 -2.57
C ASN A 269 7.99 -13.72 -1.61
N ASN A 270 9.09 -14.23 -2.16
CA ASN A 270 10.27 -14.72 -1.43
C ASN A 270 11.58 -14.01 -1.79
N THR A 271 11.50 -12.94 -2.57
CA THR A 271 12.66 -12.17 -3.03
C THR A 271 13.37 -11.58 -1.82
N PRO A 272 14.71 -11.64 -1.74
CA PRO A 272 15.44 -10.99 -0.66
C PRO A 272 15.14 -9.49 -0.63
N ASN A 273 14.90 -8.93 0.56
CA ASN A 273 14.62 -7.52 0.72
C ASN A 273 15.82 -6.67 0.24
N PHE A 274 15.55 -5.73 -0.67
CA PHE A 274 16.54 -4.81 -1.24
C PHE A 274 16.15 -3.33 -1.03
N GLY A 275 15.23 -3.07 -0.09
CA GLY A 275 14.80 -1.74 0.27
C GLY A 275 15.92 -0.91 0.89
N ALA A 276 15.73 0.42 0.88
CA ALA A 276 16.71 1.34 1.43
C ALA A 276 17.03 1.00 2.89
N PRO A 277 18.29 0.73 3.28
CA PRO A 277 18.61 0.28 4.63
C PRO A 277 18.12 1.24 5.71
N GLY A 278 17.30 0.73 6.64
CA GLY A 278 16.71 1.52 7.73
C GLY A 278 15.44 2.27 7.35
N SER A 279 14.87 2.06 6.15
CA SER A 279 13.47 2.39 5.89
C SER A 279 12.54 1.37 6.56
N THR A 280 11.27 1.74 6.73
CA THR A 280 10.23 0.84 7.26
C THR A 280 10.15 -0.46 6.44
N VAL A 281 10.04 -0.35 5.12
CA VAL A 281 9.91 -1.53 4.23
C VAL A 281 11.13 -2.43 4.21
N ALA A 282 12.33 -1.93 4.55
CA ALA A 282 13.53 -2.76 4.68
C ALA A 282 13.43 -3.75 5.86
N GLY A 283 12.48 -3.53 6.78
CA GLY A 283 12.14 -4.45 7.86
C GLY A 283 11.23 -5.60 7.45
N ILE A 284 10.62 -5.57 6.25
CA ILE A 284 9.70 -6.63 5.81
C ILE A 284 10.48 -7.94 5.60
N PRO A 285 10.13 -9.02 6.31
CA PRO A 285 10.75 -10.32 6.08
C PRO A 285 10.42 -10.85 4.69
N ALA A 286 11.44 -11.29 3.95
CA ALA A 286 11.24 -12.00 2.69
C ALA A 286 10.39 -13.25 2.92
N GLY A 287 9.39 -13.48 2.06
CA GLY A 287 8.44 -14.58 2.27
C GLY A 287 7.17 -14.15 2.99
N THR A 288 6.79 -12.87 2.93
CA THR A 288 5.54 -12.38 3.53
C THR A 288 4.47 -12.32 2.44
N GLY A 289 3.41 -13.12 2.56
CA GLY A 289 2.28 -13.06 1.63
C GLY A 289 1.48 -11.76 1.79
N ILE A 290 0.85 -11.61 2.95
CA ILE A 290 0.15 -10.39 3.38
C ILE A 290 0.76 -9.89 4.69
N LEU A 291 1.02 -8.59 4.81
CA LEU A 291 1.36 -7.92 6.07
C LEU A 291 0.20 -7.04 6.53
N ILE A 292 -0.23 -7.21 7.77
CA ILE A 292 -1.11 -6.28 8.48
C ILE A 292 -0.31 -5.74 9.66
N MET A 293 0.06 -4.47 9.64
CA MET A 293 0.86 -3.87 10.71
C MET A 293 0.18 -2.61 11.25
N ALA A 294 -0.34 -2.73 12.47
CA ALA A 294 -1.11 -1.67 13.13
C ALA A 294 -2.32 -1.13 12.34
N ALA A 295 -2.73 -1.80 11.26
CA ALA A 295 -3.92 -1.41 10.51
C ALA A 295 -5.15 -2.08 11.11
N ASP A 296 -6.22 -1.30 11.21
CA ASP A 296 -7.48 -1.72 11.80
C ASP A 296 -8.48 -2.19 10.74
N ASP A 297 -9.42 -3.02 11.16
CA ASP A 297 -10.56 -3.44 10.34
C ASP A 297 -10.15 -3.98 8.94
N VAL A 298 -9.10 -4.79 8.90
CA VAL A 298 -8.60 -5.38 7.65
C VAL A 298 -9.29 -6.72 7.37
N VAL A 299 -10.05 -6.78 6.28
CA VAL A 299 -10.71 -8.01 5.82
C VAL A 299 -9.83 -8.72 4.79
N VAL A 300 -9.53 -10.00 5.02
CA VAL A 300 -8.78 -10.84 4.08
C VAL A 300 -9.66 -11.99 3.62
N GLU A 301 -10.07 -12.00 2.35
CA GLU A 301 -11.11 -12.91 1.84
C GLU A 301 -10.78 -13.51 0.47
N GLY A 302 -11.04 -14.80 0.24
CA GLY A 302 -11.07 -15.35 -1.12
C GLY A 302 -9.72 -15.37 -1.85
N ASN A 303 -8.62 -15.04 -1.15
CA ASN A 303 -7.30 -14.99 -1.77
C ASN A 303 -6.71 -16.40 -1.91
N ILE A 304 -5.89 -16.57 -2.95
CA ILE A 304 -5.01 -17.73 -3.11
C ILE A 304 -3.61 -17.30 -2.69
N ILE A 305 -3.18 -17.76 -1.51
CA ILE A 305 -1.95 -17.36 -0.84
C ILE A 305 -1.02 -18.56 -0.76
N SER A 306 0.06 -18.58 -1.54
CA SER A 306 0.91 -19.76 -1.61
C SER A 306 2.39 -19.51 -1.76
N ASN A 307 3.17 -20.48 -1.25
CA ASN A 307 4.63 -20.56 -1.39
C ASN A 307 5.40 -19.42 -0.72
N HIS A 308 4.96 -18.90 0.43
CA HIS A 308 5.69 -17.85 1.16
C HIS A 308 6.61 -18.41 2.24
N LYS A 309 7.88 -18.01 2.29
CA LYS A 309 8.85 -18.52 3.29
C LYS A 309 8.46 -18.19 4.74
N THR A 310 8.06 -16.95 5.00
CA THR A 310 7.81 -16.42 6.35
C THR A 310 6.41 -16.74 6.86
N ALA A 311 5.37 -16.31 6.15
CA ALA A 311 3.98 -16.63 6.47
C ALA A 311 3.08 -16.29 5.28
N GLY A 312 1.89 -16.90 5.22
CA GLY A 312 0.85 -16.49 4.28
C GLY A 312 0.26 -15.14 4.68
N ILE A 313 -0.07 -14.98 5.96
CA ILE A 313 -0.48 -13.71 6.58
C ILE A 313 0.36 -13.48 7.83
N LEU A 314 0.97 -12.30 7.92
CA LEU A 314 1.73 -11.80 9.07
C LEU A 314 0.98 -10.60 9.64
N ILE A 315 0.54 -10.69 10.90
CA ILE A 315 -0.15 -9.64 11.63
C ILE A 315 0.74 -9.20 12.80
N THR A 316 1.04 -7.91 12.91
CA THR A 316 1.95 -7.39 13.94
C THR A 316 1.56 -5.99 14.42
N ASP A 317 1.96 -5.67 15.64
CA ASP A 317 1.97 -4.30 16.15
C ASP A 317 3.27 -3.56 15.72
N HIS A 318 3.36 -2.26 16.01
CA HIS A 318 4.60 -1.50 15.84
C HIS A 318 5.71 -1.93 16.80
N GLY A 319 5.36 -2.50 17.95
CA GLY A 319 6.31 -2.89 19.00
C GLY A 319 7.22 -4.06 18.62
N ASN A 320 6.76 -4.91 17.70
CA ASN A 320 7.49 -6.08 17.19
C ASN A 320 8.03 -5.87 15.76
N ALA A 321 7.81 -4.71 15.16
CA ALA A 321 8.28 -4.38 13.83
C ALA A 321 9.68 -3.75 13.85
N ASP A 322 10.53 -4.15 12.90
CA ASP A 322 11.87 -3.60 12.73
C ASP A 322 11.85 -2.20 12.11
N ASN A 323 12.90 -1.41 12.37
CA ASN A 323 13.14 -0.09 11.77
C ASN A 323 12.06 0.99 12.02
N LEU A 324 11.20 0.82 13.02
CA LEU A 324 10.20 1.84 13.38
C LEU A 324 10.65 2.77 14.51
N THR A 325 10.24 4.02 14.41
CA THR A 325 10.24 4.98 15.54
C THR A 325 8.80 5.19 15.96
N LEU A 326 8.45 4.78 17.18
CA LEU A 326 7.07 4.82 17.66
C LEU A 326 6.52 6.25 17.69
N ASP A 327 5.25 6.37 17.31
CA ASP A 327 4.46 7.59 17.36
C ASP A 327 3.36 7.43 18.42
N PRO A 328 3.35 8.21 19.51
CA PRO A 328 2.31 8.13 20.54
C PRO A 328 0.89 8.48 20.05
N GLU A 329 0.77 9.12 18.88
CA GLU A 329 -0.53 9.50 18.29
C GLU A 329 -1.09 8.48 17.32
N SER A 330 -0.31 7.46 16.96
CA SER A 330 -0.76 6.31 16.17
C SER A 330 -1.13 5.16 17.09
N ASP A 331 -2.22 4.46 16.80
CA ASP A 331 -2.46 3.16 17.43
C ASP A 331 -1.36 2.20 16.99
N PRO A 332 -0.64 1.55 17.91
CA PRO A 332 0.40 0.61 17.54
C PRO A 332 -0.13 -0.78 17.20
N ASN A 333 -1.38 -1.12 17.54
CA ASN A 333 -1.90 -2.49 17.44
C ASN A 333 -2.70 -2.70 16.17
N ALA A 334 -2.72 -3.93 15.67
CA ALA A 334 -3.58 -4.32 14.55
C ALA A 334 -4.89 -4.89 15.12
N ASP A 335 -5.94 -4.10 15.12
CA ASP A 335 -7.25 -4.49 15.64
C ASP A 335 -8.22 -4.84 14.50
N GLY A 336 -9.21 -5.70 14.78
CA GLY A 336 -10.23 -6.05 13.78
C GLY A 336 -9.68 -6.75 12.53
N ALA A 337 -8.62 -7.56 12.64
CA ALA A 337 -8.20 -8.40 11.53
C ALA A 337 -9.22 -9.53 11.30
N MET A 338 -9.83 -9.56 10.12
CA MET A 338 -10.95 -10.44 9.77
C MET A 338 -10.54 -11.42 8.68
N ILE A 339 -10.19 -12.65 9.07
CA ILE A 339 -9.70 -13.67 8.13
C ILE A 339 -10.85 -14.57 7.69
N LEU A 340 -11.31 -14.40 6.45
CA LEU A 340 -12.41 -15.16 5.89
C LEU A 340 -11.93 -16.37 5.07
N ASP A 341 -12.67 -16.76 4.03
CA ASP A 341 -12.44 -17.99 3.27
C ASP A 341 -11.29 -17.83 2.25
N ASN A 342 -10.05 -18.06 2.70
CA ASN A 342 -8.85 -18.02 1.87
C ASN A 342 -8.35 -19.44 1.55
N VAL A 343 -7.57 -19.56 0.48
CA VAL A 343 -6.85 -20.79 0.15
C VAL A 343 -5.37 -20.57 0.42
N MET A 344 -4.83 -21.32 1.38
CA MET A 344 -3.43 -21.24 1.77
C MET A 344 -2.70 -22.54 1.48
N LEU A 345 -1.55 -22.46 0.83
CA LEU A 345 -0.74 -23.63 0.47
C LEU A 345 0.75 -23.34 0.62
N ASN A 346 1.45 -24.21 1.36
CA ASN A 346 2.92 -24.20 1.45
C ASN A 346 3.48 -22.84 1.91
N ASN A 347 2.97 -22.30 3.02
CA ASN A 347 3.45 -21.05 3.61
C ASN A 347 4.19 -21.29 4.92
N GLY A 348 5.08 -20.38 5.30
CA GLY A 348 5.84 -20.44 6.55
C GLY A 348 6.83 -21.60 6.64
N TYR A 349 7.22 -22.19 5.50
CA TYR A 349 8.09 -23.37 5.44
C TYR A 349 9.57 -23.06 5.78
N ASP A 350 9.96 -21.78 5.75
CA ASP A 350 11.31 -21.30 6.08
C ASP A 350 11.25 -19.94 6.80
N THR A 351 10.43 -19.89 7.86
CA THR A 351 10.13 -18.63 8.55
C THR A 351 11.29 -18.08 9.37
N ILE A 352 11.28 -16.80 9.72
CA ILE A 352 12.37 -16.17 10.47
C ILE A 352 12.48 -16.69 11.91
N ASP A 353 13.67 -16.57 12.52
CA ASP A 353 13.95 -17.13 13.85
C ASP A 353 13.03 -16.57 14.94
N ALA A 354 12.64 -15.30 14.86
CA ALA A 354 11.69 -14.69 15.79
C ALA A 354 10.32 -15.39 15.75
N VAL A 355 9.78 -15.61 14.56
CA VAL A 355 8.52 -16.33 14.34
C VAL A 355 8.63 -17.78 14.80
N ARG A 356 9.73 -18.48 14.47
CA ARG A 356 9.99 -19.85 14.95
C ARG A 356 10.02 -19.92 16.48
N ALA A 357 10.71 -18.98 17.12
CA ALA A 357 10.84 -18.94 18.56
C ALA A 357 9.49 -18.73 19.24
N PHE A 358 8.65 -17.82 18.72
CA PHE A 358 7.29 -17.61 19.20
C PHE A 358 6.42 -18.86 18.99
N ALA A 359 6.43 -19.46 17.80
CA ALA A 359 5.67 -20.67 17.49
C ALA A 359 5.99 -21.83 18.45
N LEU A 360 7.25 -21.98 18.86
CA LEU A 360 7.66 -22.98 19.85
C LEU A 360 7.06 -22.75 21.25
N THR A 361 6.71 -21.51 21.61
CA THR A 361 6.00 -21.22 22.87
C THR A 361 4.57 -21.77 22.87
N GLU A 362 3.97 -21.91 21.68
CA GLU A 362 2.65 -22.52 21.47
C GLU A 362 2.74 -24.01 21.08
N LEU A 363 3.93 -24.61 21.18
CA LEU A 363 4.23 -25.99 20.78
C LEU A 363 3.96 -26.27 19.29
N HIS A 364 3.93 -25.23 18.46
CA HIS A 364 3.77 -25.37 17.01
C HIS A 364 5.13 -25.61 16.34
N THR A 365 5.19 -26.60 15.45
CA THR A 365 6.38 -26.92 14.66
C THR A 365 5.99 -27.15 13.20
N GLY A 366 6.79 -26.60 12.28
CA GLY A 366 6.57 -26.69 10.84
C GLY A 366 5.99 -25.41 10.25
N ASP A 367 5.40 -25.54 9.07
CA ASP A 367 4.78 -24.47 8.29
C ASP A 367 3.77 -23.62 9.07
N ILE A 368 3.67 -22.34 8.72
CA ILE A 368 2.79 -21.35 9.34
C ILE A 368 2.08 -20.57 8.23
N ASP A 369 0.76 -20.75 8.15
CA ASP A 369 -0.08 -20.03 7.21
C ASP A 369 -0.41 -18.63 7.73
N ILE A 370 -0.77 -18.53 9.01
CA ILE A 370 -1.14 -17.27 9.67
C ILE A 370 -0.32 -17.12 10.95
N PHE A 371 0.40 -16.01 11.08
CA PHE A 371 1.13 -15.64 12.28
C PHE A 371 0.63 -14.29 12.77
N GLN A 372 0.33 -14.19 14.06
CA GLN A 372 0.03 -12.93 14.73
C GLN A 372 0.96 -12.74 15.94
N ILE A 373 1.40 -11.51 16.15
CA ILE A 373 2.10 -11.09 17.36
C ILE A 373 1.65 -9.69 17.79
N GLY A 374 1.69 -9.43 19.09
CA GLY A 374 1.25 -8.17 19.68
C GLY A 374 -0.17 -8.25 20.24
N PRO A 375 -0.63 -7.22 20.94
CA PRO A 375 -2.03 -7.10 21.33
C PRO A 375 -2.94 -6.97 20.10
N THR A 376 -4.18 -7.43 20.22
CA THR A 376 -5.23 -7.23 19.21
C THR A 376 -6.60 -7.32 19.87
N GLU A 377 -7.54 -6.50 19.42
CA GLU A 377 -8.95 -6.52 19.81
C GLU A 377 -9.85 -6.73 18.59
N GLY A 378 -11.03 -7.34 18.77
CA GLY A 378 -12.04 -7.45 17.71
C GLY A 378 -11.72 -8.39 16.53
N SER A 379 -10.54 -8.97 16.47
CA SER A 379 -10.13 -9.88 15.39
C SER A 379 -10.95 -11.18 15.35
N CYS A 380 -11.22 -11.69 14.15
CA CYS A 380 -12.00 -12.90 13.93
C CYS A 380 -11.50 -13.73 12.75
N ILE A 381 -11.85 -15.02 12.74
CA ILE A 381 -11.47 -15.96 11.68
C ILE A 381 -12.58 -16.95 11.38
N ASN A 382 -12.86 -17.16 10.09
CA ASN A 382 -13.72 -18.25 9.62
C ASN A 382 -12.90 -19.49 9.29
N ASN A 383 -13.49 -20.68 9.55
CA ASN A 383 -12.91 -21.97 9.18
C ASN A 383 -11.46 -22.18 9.66
N ARG A 384 -11.12 -21.67 10.85
CA ARG A 384 -9.77 -21.73 11.46
C ARG A 384 -9.05 -23.07 11.30
N HIS A 385 -9.79 -24.18 11.41
CA HIS A 385 -9.30 -25.56 11.29
C HIS A 385 -8.63 -25.88 9.94
N ARG A 386 -8.76 -25.02 8.91
CA ARG A 386 -8.13 -25.18 7.60
C ARG A 386 -6.68 -24.67 7.54
N TYR A 387 -6.25 -23.89 8.53
CA TYR A 387 -4.98 -23.16 8.48
C TYR A 387 -4.02 -23.63 9.58
N LYS A 388 -2.72 -23.54 9.32
CA LYS A 388 -1.68 -23.68 10.34
C LYS A 388 -1.43 -22.31 10.97
N THR A 389 -1.90 -22.11 12.20
CA THR A 389 -1.97 -20.78 12.80
C THR A 389 -1.16 -20.66 14.07
N VAL A 390 -0.53 -19.51 14.30
CA VAL A 390 0.24 -19.20 15.50
C VAL A 390 -0.13 -17.80 16.00
N GLY A 391 -0.30 -17.63 17.31
CA GLY A 391 -0.58 -16.33 17.94
C GLY A 391 -2.03 -15.85 17.90
N ILE A 392 -2.92 -16.55 17.18
CA ILE A 392 -4.31 -16.11 16.99
C ILE A 392 -5.30 -16.72 17.99
N SER A 393 -4.87 -17.11 19.20
CA SER A 393 -5.75 -17.77 20.19
C SER A 393 -6.98 -16.95 20.55
N ASP A 394 -6.84 -15.62 20.50
CA ASP A 394 -7.84 -14.67 20.97
C ASP A 394 -8.81 -14.24 19.85
N PHE A 395 -8.58 -14.69 18.61
CA PHE A 395 -9.49 -14.43 17.49
C PHE A 395 -10.81 -15.17 17.69
N THR A 396 -11.92 -14.48 17.46
CA THR A 396 -13.27 -15.07 17.57
C THR A 396 -13.73 -15.68 16.25
N ASP A 397 -14.89 -16.34 16.23
CA ASP A 397 -15.56 -16.69 14.97
C ASP A 397 -16.23 -15.43 14.39
N CYS A 398 -16.06 -15.16 13.09
CA CYS A 398 -16.70 -14.00 12.46
C CYS A 398 -18.23 -14.20 12.37
N ASP A 399 -19.00 -13.12 12.48
CA ASP A 399 -20.46 -13.13 12.35
C ASP A 399 -20.97 -12.87 10.90
N PHE A 400 -20.03 -12.67 9.98
CA PHE A 400 -20.21 -12.56 8.53
C PHE A 400 -19.23 -13.51 7.80
N THR A 401 -19.47 -13.71 6.50
CA THR A 401 -18.78 -14.73 5.71
C THR A 401 -18.16 -14.22 4.43
N ASN A 402 -18.53 -13.01 4.01
CA ASN A 402 -18.06 -12.40 2.78
C ASN A 402 -18.10 -10.86 2.85
N THR A 403 -17.67 -10.22 1.76
CA THR A 403 -17.80 -8.77 1.52
C THR A 403 -18.71 -8.46 0.31
N ASP A 404 -19.64 -9.37 -0.01
CA ASP A 404 -20.44 -9.32 -1.26
C ASP A 404 -21.33 -8.07 -1.37
N ASP A 405 -21.72 -7.44 -0.26
CA ASP A 405 -22.53 -6.21 -0.27
C ASP A 405 -21.70 -4.95 -0.58
N ILE A 406 -20.37 -5.08 -0.67
CA ILE A 406 -19.43 -3.99 -0.99
C ILE A 406 -18.84 -4.23 -2.38
N ASP A 407 -19.41 -3.54 -3.38
CA ASP A 407 -18.89 -3.57 -4.76
C ASP A 407 -17.50 -2.92 -4.82
N ASN A 408 -17.40 -1.66 -4.41
CA ASN A 408 -16.16 -0.90 -4.27
C ASN A 408 -16.37 0.33 -3.37
N TYR A 409 -15.27 1.04 -3.06
CA TYR A 409 -15.30 2.31 -2.32
C TYR A 409 -15.23 3.56 -3.22
N LEU A 410 -15.37 3.43 -4.54
CA LEU A 410 -15.39 4.58 -5.44
C LEU A 410 -16.66 5.42 -5.23
N LEU A 411 -16.51 6.73 -5.36
CA LEU A 411 -17.59 7.68 -5.20
C LEU A 411 -18.25 7.89 -6.55
N ALA A 412 -19.53 7.50 -6.69
CA ALA A 412 -20.28 7.63 -7.95
C ALA A 412 -20.35 9.08 -8.49
N GLY A 413 -20.32 10.05 -7.60
CA GLY A 413 -20.24 11.47 -7.91
C GLY A 413 -18.83 12.03 -8.10
N GLY A 414 -17.79 11.23 -7.93
CA GLY A 414 -16.43 11.70 -7.69
C GLY A 414 -16.27 12.43 -6.36
N ALA A 415 -15.07 12.43 -5.80
CA ALA A 415 -14.72 13.34 -4.72
C ALA A 415 -14.77 14.79 -5.21
N GLN A 416 -15.03 15.73 -4.30
CA GLN A 416 -14.90 17.14 -4.64
C GLN A 416 -13.44 17.45 -5.00
N PRO A 417 -13.18 18.24 -6.06
CA PRO A 417 -11.84 18.71 -6.36
C PRO A 417 -11.24 19.41 -5.14
N ARG A 418 -9.98 19.11 -4.84
CA ARG A 418 -9.29 19.75 -3.73
C ARG A 418 -9.03 21.22 -4.08
N VAL A 419 -9.50 22.12 -3.23
CA VAL A 419 -9.22 23.57 -3.35
C VAL A 419 -8.22 23.93 -2.27
N ILE A 420 -7.02 24.37 -2.67
CA ILE A 420 -5.93 24.72 -1.75
C ILE A 420 -5.97 26.23 -1.51
N LEU A 421 -6.27 26.64 -0.27
CA LEU A 421 -6.20 28.05 0.10
C LEU A 421 -4.73 28.50 0.21
N PRO A 422 -4.42 29.78 -0.06
CA PRO A 422 -3.05 30.29 0.12
C PRO A 422 -2.44 30.00 1.49
N SER A 423 -3.26 29.98 2.54
CA SER A 423 -2.84 29.65 3.92
C SER A 423 -2.48 28.18 4.13
N GLU A 424 -3.03 27.28 3.32
CA GLU A 424 -2.86 25.82 3.44
C GLU A 424 -1.76 25.29 2.52
N ARG A 425 -1.25 26.15 1.62
CA ARG A 425 -0.29 25.75 0.59
C ARG A 425 0.93 25.02 1.12
N GLY A 426 1.53 25.53 2.21
CA GLY A 426 2.71 24.90 2.81
C GLY A 426 2.41 23.53 3.40
N GLU A 427 1.24 23.40 4.02
CA GLU A 427 0.75 22.13 4.58
C GLU A 427 0.47 21.12 3.48
N ILE A 428 -0.34 21.47 2.48
CA ILE A 428 -0.68 20.55 1.39
C ILE A 428 0.54 20.15 0.58
N ALA A 429 1.48 21.07 0.34
CA ALA A 429 2.75 20.72 -0.31
C ALA A 429 3.57 19.75 0.56
N TYR A 430 3.62 19.96 1.88
CA TYR A 430 4.29 19.01 2.77
C TYR A 430 3.62 17.62 2.71
N LEU A 431 2.30 17.56 2.85
CA LEU A 431 1.51 16.32 2.87
C LEU A 431 1.47 15.58 1.51
N GLY A 432 1.48 16.32 0.40
CA GLY A 432 1.37 15.75 -0.93
C GLY A 432 2.71 15.43 -1.59
N VAL A 433 3.80 16.07 -1.15
CA VAL A 433 5.11 15.99 -1.80
C VAL A 433 6.20 15.42 -0.89
N CYS A 434 6.24 15.83 0.38
CA CYS A 434 7.40 15.56 1.25
C CYS A 434 7.22 14.32 2.13
N THR A 435 6.03 14.10 2.67
CA THR A 435 5.75 13.04 3.64
C THR A 435 5.96 11.63 3.11
N GLY A 436 5.85 11.43 1.79
CA GLY A 436 6.19 10.16 1.13
C GLY A 436 7.65 9.73 1.31
N CYS A 437 8.54 10.64 1.71
CA CYS A 437 9.94 10.33 2.00
C CYS A 437 10.37 10.74 3.40
N HIS A 438 9.56 11.51 4.13
CA HIS A 438 9.93 12.16 5.38
C HIS A 438 8.84 11.99 6.44
N ALA A 439 9.08 11.10 7.40
CA ALA A 439 8.32 11.04 8.64
C ALA A 439 8.78 12.14 9.62
N TYR A 440 7.91 12.55 10.53
CA TYR A 440 8.24 13.58 11.52
C TYR A 440 9.44 13.16 12.38
N ALA A 441 9.35 11.96 12.95
CA ALA A 441 10.40 11.27 13.66
C ALA A 441 10.79 9.98 12.92
N GLY A 442 12.02 9.51 13.15
CA GLY A 442 12.50 8.30 12.49
C GLY A 442 12.89 8.50 11.03
N ARG A 443 13.45 7.44 10.43
CA ARG A 443 13.87 7.42 9.03
C ARG A 443 12.82 6.70 8.21
N LEU A 444 12.40 7.32 7.11
CA LEU A 444 11.63 6.66 6.06
C LEU A 444 12.56 6.40 4.87
N ILE A 445 12.54 7.26 3.84
CA ILE A 445 13.52 7.26 2.75
C ILE A 445 14.57 8.33 2.98
N GLY A 446 14.12 9.55 3.26
CA GLY A 446 14.92 10.70 3.64
C GLY A 446 15.16 10.82 5.15
N PRO A 447 15.92 11.85 5.58
CA PRO A 447 16.07 12.20 6.99
C PRO A 447 14.72 12.59 7.62
N SER A 448 14.62 12.52 8.94
CA SER A 448 13.39 12.93 9.64
C SER A 448 13.17 14.43 9.53
N VAL A 449 11.91 14.87 9.68
CA VAL A 449 11.60 16.31 9.75
C VAL A 449 12.32 16.98 10.91
N GLN A 450 12.46 16.31 12.06
CA GLN A 450 13.24 16.82 13.19
C GLN A 450 14.72 17.08 12.83
N GLU A 451 15.35 16.20 12.04
CA GLU A 451 16.71 16.41 11.55
C GLU A 451 16.76 17.62 10.59
N ILE A 452 15.79 17.74 9.69
CA ILE A 452 15.68 18.87 8.75
C ILE A 452 15.51 20.19 9.52
N GLN A 453 14.63 20.22 10.52
CA GLN A 453 14.41 21.37 11.39
C GLN A 453 15.70 21.77 12.13
N ALA A 454 16.44 20.81 12.67
CA ALA A 454 17.72 21.08 13.33
C ALA A 454 18.77 21.66 12.35
N LEU A 455 18.81 21.16 11.12
CA LEU A 455 19.74 21.64 10.09
C LEU A 455 19.40 23.04 9.59
N TYR A 456 18.12 23.35 9.39
CA TYR A 456 17.66 24.58 8.73
C TYR A 456 16.94 25.56 9.65
N ALA A 457 17.03 25.38 10.98
CA ALA A 457 16.37 26.22 11.98
C ALA A 457 16.48 27.72 11.65
N ASN A 458 15.31 28.39 11.57
CA ASN A 458 15.17 29.81 11.25
C ASN A 458 15.79 30.25 9.89
N ARG A 459 15.99 29.31 8.96
CA ARG A 459 16.59 29.54 7.64
C ARG A 459 15.76 28.89 6.51
N PRO A 460 14.49 29.27 6.33
CA PRO A 460 13.63 28.71 5.27
C PRO A 460 14.24 28.88 3.88
N GLU A 461 14.87 30.01 3.58
CA GLU A 461 15.56 30.26 2.30
C GLU A 461 16.69 29.25 2.02
N ALA A 462 17.41 28.81 3.06
CA ALA A 462 18.45 27.80 2.88
C ALA A 462 17.85 26.42 2.57
N LEU A 463 16.69 26.11 3.14
CA LEU A 463 15.94 24.89 2.81
C LEU A 463 15.37 24.97 1.39
N VAL A 464 14.81 26.11 0.98
CA VAL A 464 14.36 26.35 -0.40
C VAL A 464 15.49 26.14 -1.41
N ASN A 465 16.68 26.68 -1.12
CA ASN A 465 17.85 26.47 -1.99
C ASN A 465 18.24 24.99 -2.08
N TYR A 466 18.15 24.24 -0.98
CA TYR A 466 18.46 22.82 -0.97
C TYR A 466 17.43 22.01 -1.77
N ILE A 467 16.12 22.18 -1.54
CA ILE A 467 15.10 21.38 -2.25
C ILE A 467 15.07 21.68 -3.76
N ASN A 468 15.46 22.89 -4.17
CA ASN A 468 15.57 23.26 -5.58
C ASN A 468 16.75 22.59 -6.30
N ALA A 469 17.87 22.44 -5.61
CA ALA A 469 19.09 21.85 -6.16
C ALA A 469 19.75 20.96 -5.09
N PRO A 470 19.15 19.79 -4.81
CA PRO A 470 19.65 18.92 -3.76
C PRO A 470 21.07 18.45 -4.08
N VAL A 471 21.91 18.42 -3.05
CA VAL A 471 23.26 17.84 -3.12
C VAL A 471 23.35 16.67 -2.15
N PRO A 472 23.99 15.56 -2.52
CA PRO A 472 24.19 14.44 -1.60
C PRO A 472 24.91 14.91 -0.33
N MET A 473 24.21 14.86 0.80
CA MET A 473 24.74 15.28 2.10
C MET A 473 25.33 14.10 2.90
N ARG A 474 24.85 12.88 2.64
CA ARG A 474 25.18 11.67 3.41
C ARG A 474 25.19 10.48 2.45
N GLU A 475 26.20 9.61 2.54
CA GLU A 475 26.34 8.45 1.64
C GLU A 475 25.25 7.39 1.82
N ASN A 476 24.63 7.32 3.00
CA ASN A 476 23.65 6.28 3.33
C ASN A 476 22.20 6.65 2.97
N TYR A 477 21.96 7.82 2.37
CA TYR A 477 20.64 8.24 1.91
C TYR A 477 20.60 8.26 0.38
N PRO A 478 19.47 7.88 -0.23
CA PRO A 478 19.29 8.08 -1.66
C PRO A 478 19.34 9.57 -2.03
N GLU A 479 19.61 9.85 -3.29
CA GLU A 479 19.56 11.21 -3.83
C GLU A 479 18.13 11.74 -3.77
N MET A 480 17.95 12.93 -3.20
CA MET A 480 16.64 13.60 -3.16
C MET A 480 16.32 14.19 -4.54
N PRO A 481 15.13 13.91 -5.12
CA PRO A 481 14.68 14.59 -6.32
C PRO A 481 14.55 16.11 -6.14
N ALA A 482 14.96 16.87 -7.14
CA ALA A 482 14.79 18.32 -7.14
C ALA A 482 13.30 18.70 -7.18
N GLN A 483 12.90 19.62 -6.32
CA GLN A 483 11.53 20.15 -6.19
C GLN A 483 11.37 21.50 -6.93
N ASN A 484 12.15 21.68 -8.00
CA ASN A 484 12.22 22.93 -8.78
C ASN A 484 11.05 23.13 -9.76
N TYR A 485 10.16 22.14 -9.86
CA TYR A 485 8.90 22.25 -10.59
C TYR A 485 7.81 22.96 -9.77
N LEU A 486 7.95 23.03 -8.45
CA LEU A 486 7.09 23.84 -7.58
C LEU A 486 7.38 25.33 -7.80
N ASP A 487 6.35 26.17 -7.78
CA ASP A 487 6.55 27.62 -7.84
C ASP A 487 7.22 28.16 -6.56
N ALA A 488 7.88 29.31 -6.68
CA ALA A 488 8.68 29.90 -5.59
C ALA A 488 7.86 30.18 -4.32
N GLU A 489 6.57 30.52 -4.45
CA GLU A 489 5.72 30.80 -3.29
C GLU A 489 5.36 29.48 -2.58
N THR A 490 5.09 28.41 -3.33
CA THR A 490 4.91 27.06 -2.78
C THR A 490 6.16 26.54 -2.09
N GLN A 491 7.34 26.72 -2.69
CA GLN A 491 8.62 26.30 -2.10
C GLN A 491 8.89 27.00 -0.76
N LEU A 492 8.66 28.32 -0.69
CA LEU A 492 8.83 29.06 0.55
C LEU A 492 7.76 28.68 1.59
N ALA A 493 6.51 28.45 1.16
CA ALA A 493 5.43 28.03 2.05
C ALA A 493 5.73 26.66 2.69
N VAL A 494 6.15 25.66 1.90
CA VAL A 494 6.48 24.33 2.43
C VAL A 494 7.72 24.36 3.31
N ALA A 495 8.75 25.14 2.96
CA ALA A 495 9.93 25.29 3.80
C ALA A 495 9.60 25.92 5.17
N ASN A 496 8.73 26.93 5.20
CA ASN A 496 8.26 27.51 6.47
C ASN A 496 7.43 26.52 7.27
N TYR A 497 6.55 25.76 6.62
CA TYR A 497 5.72 24.75 7.27
C TYR A 497 6.58 23.64 7.89
N ILE A 498 7.51 23.05 7.14
CA ILE A 498 8.46 22.03 7.62
C ILE A 498 9.22 22.52 8.85
N LEU A 499 9.62 23.79 8.90
CA LEU A 499 10.37 24.37 10.03
C LEU A 499 9.52 24.63 11.29
N GLN A 500 8.21 24.45 11.23
CA GLN A 500 7.27 24.76 12.31
C GLN A 500 6.36 23.58 12.69
N VAL A 501 6.16 22.63 11.78
CA VAL A 501 5.26 21.48 11.98
C VAL A 501 5.71 20.65 13.18
N GLY A 502 4.74 20.20 13.98
CA GLY A 502 4.93 19.22 15.04
C GLY A 502 4.68 17.80 14.56
N ASN A 503 4.74 16.84 15.48
CA ASN A 503 4.27 15.49 15.19
C ASN A 503 2.77 15.47 14.97
#